data_AF-A0AAW1MKR6-F1
#
_entry.id   AF-A0AAW1MKR6-F1
#
_cell.length_a   1.000
_cell.length_b   1.000
_cell.length_c   1.000
_cell.angle_alpha   90.00
_cell.angle_beta   90.00
_cell.angle_gamma   90.00
#
_symmetry.space_group_name_H-M   'P 1'
#
loop_
_entity.id
_entity.type
_entity.pdbx_description
1 polymer ?
#
loop_
_entity_poly.entity_id
_entity_poly.type
_entity_poly.pdbx_seq_one_letter_code
_entity_poly.pdbx_strand_id
1 'polypeptide(L)'
;MSIFRFKVWWTTHWIGSNGSDIEHETQILILDKCDGDLGRPYVVIIPLIEGPFRASLQPGRVDEYVDICVESGSTKVVEDSFGSVLYMQTGTDPFKLVKNAMGVVQTHLGTFSLLKDKCPPGIVDKFGWCTWDVFYLKVHPKGVWDGVKGLVENRTSPGLVLIDDGWQSICHDDDPISDQEAMNRTSVGEQMPCRLDKAGLVWINMVISVLF
;
A
#
# COMPACT_ATOMS: atom_id res chain seq x y z
N MET A 1 15.04 9.29 6.79
CA MET A 1 14.40 8.15 6.10
C MET A 1 12.94 8.50 5.83
N SER A 2 12.46 8.29 4.61
CA SER A 2 11.06 8.42 4.24
C SER A 2 10.48 7.08 3.80
N ILE A 3 9.15 6.94 3.91
CA ILE A 3 8.36 5.89 3.27
C ILE A 3 7.44 6.59 2.28
N PHE A 4 7.52 6.22 1.01
CA PHE A 4 6.79 6.87 -0.07
C PHE A 4 6.13 5.86 -1.00
N ARG A 5 5.06 6.29 -1.66
CA ARG A 5 4.28 5.46 -2.57
C ARG A 5 4.75 5.68 -4.01
N PHE A 6 5.60 4.78 -4.51
CA PHE A 6 6.13 4.84 -5.88
C PHE A 6 5.21 4.21 -6.94
N LYS A 7 4.22 3.43 -6.51
CA LYS A 7 3.15 2.87 -7.36
C LYS A 7 1.83 2.88 -6.59
N VAL A 8 0.71 2.77 -7.29
CA VAL A 8 -0.65 2.86 -6.72
C VAL A 8 -0.81 1.99 -5.44
N TRP A 9 -0.27 0.78 -5.47
CA TRP A 9 -0.43 -0.22 -4.41
C TRP A 9 0.85 -0.49 -3.59
N TRP A 10 1.95 0.21 -3.88
CA TRP A 10 3.27 -0.12 -3.32
C TRP A 10 3.94 1.08 -2.68
N THR A 11 4.51 0.84 -1.51
CA THR A 11 5.42 1.76 -0.85
C THR A 11 6.84 1.20 -0.82
N THR A 12 7.82 2.07 -0.79
CA THR A 12 9.21 1.74 -0.50
C THR A 12 9.82 2.82 0.38
N HIS A 13 11.07 2.64 0.78
CA HIS A 13 11.80 3.60 1.60
C HIS A 13 12.83 4.36 0.78
N TRP A 14 13.14 5.57 1.22
CA TRP A 14 14.27 6.36 0.72
C TRP A 14 15.04 7.01 1.88
N ILE A 15 16.33 7.23 1.67
CA ILE A 15 17.20 7.91 2.63
C ILE A 15 17.86 9.08 1.91
N GLY A 16 17.65 10.27 2.45
CA GLY A 16 18.24 11.51 1.97
C GLY A 16 18.65 12.39 3.15
N SER A 17 19.36 13.46 2.83
CA SER A 17 19.86 14.48 3.76
C SER A 17 19.18 15.84 3.59
N ASN A 18 18.42 16.03 2.51
CA ASN A 18 17.88 17.32 2.08
C ASN A 18 16.37 17.22 1.85
N GLY A 19 15.64 18.35 1.90
CA GLY A 19 14.23 18.37 1.49
C GLY A 19 14.03 18.00 0.02
N SER A 20 15.00 18.28 -0.85
CA SER A 20 14.99 17.90 -2.27
C SER A 20 15.22 16.41 -2.52
N ASP A 21 15.69 15.65 -1.52
CA ASP A 21 15.91 14.20 -1.66
C ASP A 21 14.66 13.38 -1.38
N ILE A 22 13.61 13.96 -0.81
CA ILE A 22 12.39 13.18 -0.53
C ILE A 22 11.68 12.84 -1.83
N GLU A 23 10.99 11.72 -1.85
CA GLU A 23 10.22 11.34 -3.04
C GLU A 23 8.80 11.93 -2.95
N HIS A 24 8.19 12.17 -4.11
CA HIS A 24 6.76 12.44 -4.18
C HIS A 24 5.98 11.34 -3.48
N GLU A 25 4.80 11.67 -2.97
CA GLU A 25 3.94 10.70 -2.29
C GLU A 25 4.56 10.12 -1.01
N THR A 26 5.44 10.88 -0.33
CA THR A 26 5.99 10.47 0.97
C THR A 26 4.89 10.51 2.03
N GLN A 27 4.64 9.36 2.67
CA GLN A 27 3.57 9.12 3.65
C GLN A 27 4.07 9.12 5.10
N ILE A 28 5.38 8.91 5.32
CA ILE A 28 6.04 9.04 6.63
C ILE A 28 7.44 9.59 6.37
N LEU A 29 7.86 10.58 7.15
CA LEU A 29 9.24 11.06 7.17
C LEU A 29 9.78 10.99 8.60
N ILE A 30 10.96 10.39 8.75
CA ILE A 30 11.71 10.35 10.01
C ILE A 30 13.02 11.11 9.79
N LEU A 31 13.16 12.21 10.53
CA LEU A 31 14.43 12.92 10.67
C LEU A 31 15.26 12.18 11.72
N ASP A 32 16.50 11.86 11.35
CA ASP A 32 17.43 11.19 12.26
C ASP A 32 17.70 12.08 13.49
N LYS A 33 18.24 11.50 14.56
CA LYS A 33 18.78 12.28 15.66
C LYS A 33 20.06 13.01 15.23
N CYS A 34 20.39 14.09 15.92
CA CYS A 34 21.68 14.77 15.77
C CYS A 34 22.39 14.75 17.11
N ASP A 35 23.57 14.12 17.15
CA ASP A 35 24.37 13.95 18.38
C ASP A 35 25.33 15.12 18.64
N GLY A 36 25.24 16.22 17.88
CA GLY A 36 26.06 17.43 18.07
C GLY A 36 25.65 18.29 19.27
N ASP A 37 26.34 19.43 19.47
CA ASP A 37 26.22 20.30 20.66
C ASP A 37 24.78 20.77 20.98
N LEU A 38 23.92 20.87 19.96
CA LEU A 38 22.51 21.27 20.10
C LEU A 38 21.53 20.09 20.29
N GLY A 39 22.01 18.84 20.15
CA GLY A 39 21.29 17.60 20.44
C GLY A 39 19.83 17.53 19.98
N ARG A 40 19.53 16.92 18.83
CA ARG A 40 18.13 16.72 18.38
C ARG A 40 17.71 15.26 18.53
N PRO A 41 16.54 14.95 19.14
CA PRO A 41 15.96 13.60 19.07
C PRO A 41 15.51 13.23 17.65
N TYR A 42 15.05 11.99 17.45
CA TYR A 42 14.32 11.65 16.24
C TYR A 42 13.06 12.50 16.13
N VAL A 43 12.67 12.85 14.91
CA VAL A 43 11.40 13.52 14.62
C VAL A 43 10.65 12.67 13.61
N VAL A 44 9.42 12.27 13.94
CA VAL A 44 8.50 11.66 12.98
C VAL A 44 7.53 12.72 12.48
N ILE A 45 7.28 12.69 11.18
CA ILE A 45 6.37 13.57 10.47
C ILE A 45 5.41 12.68 9.69
N ILE A 46 4.12 12.82 9.96
CA ILE A 46 3.04 11.99 9.41
C ILE A 46 2.01 12.89 8.74
N PRO A 47 2.01 12.98 7.40
CA PRO A 47 0.88 13.51 6.65
C PRO A 47 -0.41 12.76 7.00
N LEU A 48 -1.51 13.50 7.14
CA LEU A 48 -2.77 12.99 7.65
C LEU A 48 -3.79 12.77 6.53
N ILE A 49 -4.75 11.88 6.81
CA ILE A 49 -5.97 11.73 6.02
C ILE A 49 -7.12 12.19 6.90
N GLU A 50 -7.72 13.32 6.57
CA GLU A 50 -8.82 13.92 7.34
C GLU A 50 -9.95 14.33 6.40
N GLY A 51 -11.16 13.86 6.71
CA GLY A 51 -12.32 14.08 5.86
C GLY A 51 -12.08 13.53 4.44
N PRO A 52 -12.36 14.30 3.38
CA PRO A 52 -12.16 13.87 2.00
C PRO A 52 -10.72 14.04 1.51
N PHE A 53 -9.81 14.54 2.34
CA PHE A 53 -8.47 14.93 1.92
C PHE A 53 -7.39 14.01 2.47
N ARG A 54 -6.38 13.78 1.64
CA ARG A 54 -5.13 13.12 1.98
C ARG A 54 -3.98 14.09 1.79
N ALA A 55 -3.11 14.15 2.79
CA ALA A 55 -1.83 14.83 2.68
C ALA A 55 -0.69 13.85 2.33
N SER A 56 0.34 14.36 1.65
CA SER A 56 1.64 13.70 1.45
C SER A 56 2.76 14.73 1.38
N LEU A 57 4.01 14.31 1.57
CA LEU A 57 5.18 15.16 1.37
C LEU A 57 5.79 14.94 -0.01
N GLN A 58 6.44 15.98 -0.53
CA GLN A 58 7.17 15.97 -1.80
C GLN A 58 8.29 17.02 -1.79
N PRO A 59 9.28 16.93 -2.70
CA PRO A 59 10.30 17.97 -2.86
C PRO A 59 9.68 19.37 -2.98
N GLY A 60 10.24 20.31 -2.22
CA GLY A 60 9.82 21.70 -2.27
C GLY A 60 10.16 22.36 -3.60
N ARG A 61 9.36 23.37 -3.99
CA ARG A 61 9.70 24.25 -5.13
C ARG A 61 10.95 25.09 -4.89
N VAL A 62 11.22 25.41 -3.63
CA VAL A 62 12.44 26.05 -3.18
C VAL A 62 13.41 24.95 -2.76
N ASP A 63 14.69 25.12 -3.11
CA ASP A 63 15.69 24.12 -2.76
C ASP A 63 15.73 23.87 -1.25
N GLU A 64 16.01 22.61 -0.88
CA GLU A 64 15.99 22.09 0.49
C GLU A 64 14.64 22.11 1.22
N TYR A 65 13.57 22.65 0.62
CA TYR A 65 12.25 22.70 1.25
C TYR A 65 11.49 21.38 1.04
N VAL A 66 10.48 21.18 1.87
CA VAL A 66 9.51 20.08 1.76
C VAL A 66 8.13 20.69 1.59
N ASP A 67 7.45 20.37 0.50
CA ASP A 67 6.08 20.78 0.27
C ASP A 67 5.11 19.73 0.83
N ILE A 68 3.99 20.19 1.35
CA ILE A 68 2.85 19.34 1.71
C ILE A 68 1.85 19.43 0.54
N CYS A 69 1.64 18.30 -0.13
CA CYS A 69 0.55 18.15 -1.10
C CYS A 69 -0.70 17.69 -0.37
N VAL A 70 -1.84 18.34 -0.61
CA VAL A 70 -3.14 17.96 -0.05
C VAL A 70 -4.14 17.82 -1.20
N GLU A 71 -4.73 16.64 -1.33
CA GLU A 71 -5.59 16.29 -2.45
C GLU A 71 -6.79 15.45 -2.01
N SER A 72 -7.91 15.59 -2.71
CA SER A 72 -9.11 14.76 -2.49
C SER A 72 -9.20 13.56 -3.42
N GLY A 73 -8.48 13.59 -4.54
CA GLY A 73 -8.63 12.63 -5.64
C GLY A 73 -10.04 12.58 -6.26
N SER A 74 -10.89 13.58 -6.00
CA SER A 74 -12.30 13.58 -6.38
C SER A 74 -12.70 14.86 -7.07
N THR A 75 -13.26 14.75 -8.27
CA THR A 75 -13.83 15.89 -9.03
C THR A 75 -15.07 16.49 -8.38
N LYS A 76 -15.61 15.86 -7.33
CA LYS A 76 -16.80 16.31 -6.61
C LYS A 76 -16.49 17.11 -5.35
N VAL A 77 -15.26 17.04 -4.85
CA VAL A 77 -14.81 17.76 -3.65
C VAL A 77 -14.33 19.14 -4.11
N VAL A 78 -14.93 20.19 -3.56
CA VAL A 78 -14.71 21.59 -3.96
C VAL A 78 -14.17 22.44 -2.82
N GLU A 79 -14.02 21.85 -1.64
CA GLU A 79 -13.48 22.48 -0.44
C GLU A 79 -12.00 22.82 -0.64
N ASP A 80 -11.60 23.97 -0.11
CA ASP A 80 -10.24 24.52 -0.18
C ASP A 80 -9.64 24.76 1.23
N SER A 81 -10.30 24.21 2.25
CA SER A 81 -9.87 24.30 3.65
C SER A 81 -9.68 22.92 4.27
N PHE A 82 -8.66 22.80 5.10
CA PHE A 82 -8.22 21.55 5.70
C PHE A 82 -7.99 21.76 7.20
N GLY A 83 -8.44 20.82 8.03
CA GLY A 83 -8.26 20.87 9.48
C GLY A 83 -6.83 20.56 9.90
N SER A 84 -6.47 19.28 9.86
CA SER A 84 -5.16 18.75 10.24
C SER A 84 -4.54 18.04 9.05
N VAL A 85 -3.41 18.57 8.55
CA VAL A 85 -2.72 18.02 7.37
C VAL A 85 -1.48 17.20 7.73
N LEU A 86 -0.93 17.43 8.93
CA LEU A 86 0.37 16.90 9.33
C LEU A 86 0.43 16.74 10.85
N TYR A 87 0.94 15.61 11.31
CA TYR A 87 1.30 15.39 12.71
C TYR A 87 2.83 15.26 12.85
N MET A 88 3.38 15.87 13.90
CA MET A 88 4.81 15.79 14.21
C MET A 88 5.02 15.40 15.67
N GLN A 89 5.99 14.53 15.92
CA GLN A 89 6.38 14.14 17.27
C GLN A 89 7.88 13.86 17.35
N THR A 90 8.47 14.12 18.51
CA THR A 90 9.87 13.79 18.80
C THR A 90 10.02 12.60 19.74
N GLY A 91 11.14 11.89 19.66
CA GLY A 91 11.44 10.75 20.53
C GLY A 91 12.88 10.26 20.43
N THR A 92 13.33 9.50 21.43
CA THR A 92 14.70 8.96 21.49
C THR A 92 14.85 7.57 20.83
N ASP A 93 13.73 6.87 20.62
CA ASP A 93 13.65 5.55 20.00
C ASP A 93 12.70 5.67 18.78
N PRO A 94 13.19 5.53 17.54
CA PRO A 94 12.40 5.78 16.35
C PRO A 94 11.26 4.77 16.18
N PHE A 95 11.41 3.53 16.68
CA PHE A 95 10.37 2.49 16.57
C PHE A 95 9.23 2.76 17.54
N LYS A 96 9.55 3.13 18.78
CA LYS A 96 8.52 3.56 19.74
C LYS A 96 7.87 4.87 19.32
N LEU A 97 8.64 5.78 18.74
CA LEU A 97 8.16 7.07 18.26
C LEU A 97 7.06 6.90 17.22
N VAL A 98 7.28 6.10 16.17
CA VAL A 98 6.25 5.83 15.15
C VAL A 98 5.01 5.18 15.78
N LYS A 99 5.19 4.19 16.65
CA LYS A 99 4.06 3.50 17.31
C LYS A 99 3.21 4.45 18.18
N ASN A 100 3.87 5.34 18.92
CA ASN A 100 3.20 6.31 19.77
C ASN A 100 2.50 7.39 18.94
N ALA A 101 3.17 7.91 17.91
CA ALA A 101 2.62 8.89 17.00
C ALA A 101 1.34 8.38 16.32
N MET A 102 1.35 7.14 15.84
CA MET A 102 0.15 6.52 15.25
C MET A 102 -1.01 6.39 16.26
N GLY A 103 -0.72 6.20 17.55
CA GLY A 103 -1.75 6.21 18.61
C GLY A 103 -2.36 7.59 18.87
N VAL A 104 -1.54 8.65 18.81
CA VAL A 104 -2.02 10.03 18.90
C VAL A 104 -2.88 10.38 17.67
N VAL A 105 -2.39 10.04 16.47
CA VAL A 105 -3.12 10.24 15.21
C VAL A 105 -4.45 9.47 15.21
N GLN A 106 -4.47 8.23 15.69
CA GLN A 106 -5.70 7.44 15.88
C GLN A 106 -6.70 8.15 16.81
N THR A 107 -6.22 8.64 17.95
CA THR A 107 -7.08 9.30 18.96
C THR A 107 -7.63 10.62 18.43
N HIS A 108 -6.82 11.39 17.71
CA HIS A 108 -7.19 12.67 17.13
C HIS A 108 -8.20 12.53 15.99
N LEU A 109 -7.91 11.65 15.02
CA LEU A 109 -8.75 11.49 13.84
C LEU A 109 -10.01 10.66 14.12
N GLY A 110 -9.90 9.60 14.94
CA GLY A 110 -11.02 8.70 15.24
C GLY A 110 -11.55 7.91 14.03
N THR A 111 -10.82 7.87 12.91
CA THR A 111 -11.26 7.27 11.64
C THR A 111 -10.71 5.88 11.35
N PHE A 112 -9.78 5.36 12.17
CA PHE A 112 -9.15 4.06 11.97
C PHE A 112 -8.77 3.38 13.28
N SER A 113 -8.43 2.09 13.21
CA SER A 113 -7.92 1.30 14.34
C SER A 113 -6.50 0.83 14.08
N LEU A 114 -5.66 0.84 15.12
CA LEU A 114 -4.32 0.26 15.06
C LEU A 114 -4.37 -1.26 15.03
N LEU A 115 -3.33 -1.89 14.48
CA LEU A 115 -3.25 -3.36 14.37
C LEU A 115 -3.43 -4.07 15.71
N LYS A 116 -2.87 -3.51 16.80
CA LYS A 116 -2.99 -4.06 18.17
C LYS A 116 -4.43 -4.09 18.71
N ASP A 117 -5.31 -3.27 18.14
CA ASP A 117 -6.71 -3.14 18.56
C ASP A 117 -7.66 -3.91 17.61
N LYS A 118 -7.12 -4.48 16.52
CA LYS A 118 -7.88 -5.33 15.59
C LYS A 118 -7.92 -6.76 16.13
N CYS A 119 -9.04 -7.44 15.92
CA CYS A 119 -9.16 -8.89 16.14
C CYS A 119 -8.93 -9.58 14.79
N PRO A 120 -7.71 -10.06 14.48
CA PRO A 120 -7.47 -10.73 13.21
C PRO A 120 -8.27 -12.05 13.18
N PRO A 121 -8.85 -12.42 12.02
CA PRO A 121 -9.54 -13.70 11.88
C PRO A 121 -8.55 -14.86 12.02
N GLY A 122 -8.98 -16.00 12.57
CA GLY A 122 -8.10 -17.16 12.80
C GLY A 122 -7.45 -17.77 11.56
N ILE A 123 -7.79 -17.30 10.35
CA ILE A 123 -7.10 -17.62 9.11
C ILE A 123 -5.64 -17.13 9.12
N VAL A 124 -5.30 -16.08 9.89
CA VAL A 124 -3.93 -15.56 9.97
C VAL A 124 -2.95 -16.54 10.62
N ASP A 125 -3.46 -17.51 11.39
CA ASP A 125 -2.67 -18.55 12.04
C ASP A 125 -2.48 -19.79 11.13
N LYS A 126 -3.00 -19.75 9.90
CA LYS A 126 -2.90 -20.84 8.94
C LYS A 126 -1.73 -20.60 7.99
N PHE A 127 -1.08 -21.69 7.58
CA PHE A 127 -0.20 -21.66 6.43
C PHE A 127 -1.01 -21.26 5.20
N GLY A 128 -0.61 -20.16 4.56
CA GLY A 128 -1.19 -19.68 3.32
C GLY A 128 -0.26 -19.91 2.13
N TRP A 129 -0.84 -20.09 0.95
CA TRP A 129 -0.11 -20.17 -0.31
C TRP A 129 -0.67 -19.16 -1.30
N CYS A 130 0.21 -18.38 -1.90
CA CYS A 130 -0.12 -17.36 -2.90
C CYS A 130 0.36 -17.78 -4.29
N THR A 131 -0.44 -17.55 -5.31
CA THR A 131 -0.12 -17.90 -6.70
C THR A 131 0.99 -17.05 -7.32
N TRP A 132 1.31 -15.87 -6.75
CA TRP A 132 2.25 -14.91 -7.35
C TRP A 132 3.64 -15.49 -7.63
N ASP A 133 4.28 -16.10 -6.63
CA ASP A 133 5.65 -16.63 -6.76
C ASP A 133 5.76 -17.88 -7.64
N VAL A 134 4.62 -18.44 -8.07
CA VAL A 134 4.57 -19.64 -8.94
C VAL A 134 4.17 -19.27 -10.37
N PHE A 135 3.17 -18.40 -10.53
CA PHE A 135 2.58 -18.12 -11.83
C PHE A 135 2.81 -16.71 -12.33
N TYR A 136 3.15 -15.76 -11.44
CA TYR A 136 3.09 -14.32 -11.72
C TYR A 136 1.81 -14.01 -12.52
N LEU A 137 1.95 -13.45 -13.71
CA LEU A 137 0.86 -13.00 -14.56
C LEU A 137 0.17 -14.10 -15.38
N LYS A 138 0.42 -15.38 -15.07
CA LYS A 138 -0.07 -16.53 -15.84
C LYS A 138 -0.81 -17.54 -14.95
N VAL A 139 -1.64 -17.05 -14.05
CA VAL A 139 -2.44 -17.90 -13.16
C VAL A 139 -3.46 -18.66 -14.00
N HIS A 140 -3.51 -19.99 -13.86
CA HIS A 140 -4.49 -20.82 -14.55
C HIS A 140 -5.04 -21.93 -13.64
N PRO A 141 -6.31 -22.36 -13.81
CA PRO A 141 -6.98 -23.27 -12.87
C PRO A 141 -6.22 -24.58 -12.61
N LYS A 142 -5.68 -25.20 -13.67
CA LYS A 142 -4.90 -26.44 -13.54
C LYS A 142 -3.65 -26.24 -12.68
N GLY A 143 -2.96 -25.11 -12.82
CA GLY A 143 -1.74 -24.81 -12.06
C GLY A 143 -2.06 -24.63 -10.58
N VAL A 144 -3.15 -23.92 -10.26
CA VAL A 144 -3.63 -23.77 -8.88
C VAL A 144 -3.95 -25.14 -8.27
N TRP A 145 -4.69 -25.99 -9.00
CA TRP A 145 -5.03 -27.34 -8.55
C TRP A 145 -3.79 -28.19 -8.29
N ASP A 146 -2.86 -28.26 -9.24
CA ASP A 146 -1.64 -29.05 -9.13
C ASP A 146 -0.74 -28.54 -7.98
N GLY A 147 -0.68 -27.23 -7.77
CA GLY A 147 0.05 -26.60 -6.65
C GLY A 147 -0.53 -26.99 -5.28
N VAL A 148 -1.85 -26.86 -5.10
CA VAL A 148 -2.53 -27.28 -3.86
C VAL A 148 -2.39 -28.78 -3.64
N LYS A 149 -2.59 -29.58 -4.69
CA LYS A 149 -2.43 -31.04 -4.62
C LYS A 149 -1.01 -31.42 -4.15
N GLY A 150 0.02 -30.80 -4.74
CA GLY A 150 1.41 -31.03 -4.34
C GLY A 150 1.66 -30.67 -2.88
N LEU A 151 1.12 -29.55 -2.39
CA LEU A 151 1.22 -29.16 -0.98
C LEU A 151 0.56 -30.20 -0.05
N VAL A 152 -0.63 -30.67 -0.40
CA VAL A 152 -1.37 -31.69 0.38
C VAL A 152 -0.62 -33.03 0.41
N GLU A 153 -0.15 -33.52 -0.74
CA GLU A 153 0.60 -34.78 -0.85
C GLU A 153 1.92 -34.74 -0.05
N ASN A 154 2.51 -33.54 0.11
CA ASN A 154 3.72 -33.32 0.91
C ASN A 154 3.46 -32.90 2.36
N ARG A 155 2.21 -33.06 2.86
CA ARG A 155 1.81 -32.76 4.26
C ARG A 155 1.94 -31.29 4.67
N THR A 156 1.86 -30.37 3.71
CA THR A 156 1.89 -28.91 3.90
C THR A 156 0.60 -28.28 3.38
N SER A 157 -0.56 -28.84 3.76
CA SER A 157 -1.86 -28.36 3.30
C SER A 157 -2.08 -26.89 3.66
N PRO A 158 -2.31 -25.98 2.68
CA PRO A 158 -2.62 -24.59 2.97
C PRO A 158 -4.01 -24.50 3.60
N GLY A 159 -4.13 -23.77 4.71
CA GLY A 159 -5.43 -23.35 5.25
C GLY A 159 -5.98 -22.11 4.56
N LEU A 160 -5.16 -21.49 3.69
CA LEU A 160 -5.49 -20.33 2.89
C LEU A 160 -4.84 -20.44 1.50
N VAL A 161 -5.61 -20.40 0.43
CA VAL A 161 -5.09 -20.23 -0.93
C VAL A 161 -5.46 -18.85 -1.42
N LEU A 162 -4.46 -18.04 -1.78
CA LEU A 162 -4.60 -16.69 -2.33
C LEU A 162 -4.33 -16.72 -3.84
N ILE A 163 -5.35 -16.36 -4.61
CA ILE A 163 -5.22 -16.16 -6.05
C ILE A 163 -4.85 -14.68 -6.27
N ASP A 164 -3.58 -14.45 -6.58
CA ASP A 164 -3.00 -13.16 -6.93
C ASP A 164 -3.27 -12.78 -8.40
N ASP A 165 -2.81 -11.61 -8.82
CA ASP A 165 -2.93 -11.08 -10.18
C ASP A 165 -2.40 -12.07 -11.24
N GLY A 166 -2.98 -12.02 -12.44
CA GLY A 166 -2.69 -12.92 -13.55
C GLY A 166 -3.79 -13.94 -13.89
N TRP A 167 -4.92 -13.93 -13.17
CA TRP A 167 -6.10 -14.75 -13.51
C TRP A 167 -7.14 -14.01 -14.38
N GLN A 168 -7.06 -12.68 -14.40
CA GLN A 168 -8.04 -11.78 -15.00
C GLN A 168 -7.68 -11.35 -16.43
N SER A 169 -8.69 -11.02 -17.23
CA SER A 169 -8.50 -10.33 -18.52
C SER A 169 -8.54 -8.82 -18.33
N ILE A 170 -7.54 -8.13 -18.88
CA ILE A 170 -7.37 -6.68 -18.72
C ILE A 170 -7.29 -5.98 -20.08
N CYS A 171 -7.81 -4.76 -20.16
CA CYS A 171 -7.73 -3.90 -21.35
C CYS A 171 -7.40 -2.44 -20.96
N HIS A 172 -6.92 -1.63 -21.89
CA HIS A 172 -6.76 -0.19 -21.66
C HIS A 172 -8.13 0.50 -21.72
N ASP A 173 -8.23 1.69 -21.14
CA ASP A 173 -9.47 2.46 -21.19
C ASP A 173 -9.92 2.78 -22.62
N ASP A 174 -8.95 2.98 -23.53
CA ASP A 174 -9.19 3.24 -24.95
C ASP A 174 -9.55 1.98 -25.77
N ASP A 175 -9.40 0.78 -25.20
CA ASP A 175 -9.71 -0.45 -25.92
C ASP A 175 -11.23 -0.68 -26.02
N PRO A 176 -11.75 -1.12 -27.18
CA PRO A 176 -13.16 -1.46 -27.33
C PRO A 176 -13.52 -2.65 -26.45
N ILE A 177 -14.70 -2.61 -25.84
CA ILE A 177 -15.25 -3.75 -25.11
C ILE A 177 -15.46 -4.88 -26.12
N SER A 178 -14.68 -5.95 -26.00
CA SER A 178 -14.70 -7.06 -26.95
C SER A 178 -14.90 -8.38 -26.21
N ASP A 179 -15.40 -9.40 -26.91
CA ASP A 179 -15.54 -10.72 -26.33
C ASP A 179 -14.23 -11.53 -26.28
N GLN A 180 -13.15 -11.02 -26.88
CA GLN A 180 -11.85 -11.71 -26.91
C GLN A 180 -11.09 -11.51 -25.60
N GLU A 181 -10.79 -12.61 -24.91
CA GLU A 181 -10.01 -12.59 -23.67
C GLU A 181 -8.58 -12.08 -23.94
N ALA A 182 -8.26 -10.91 -23.40
CA ALA A 182 -6.94 -10.31 -23.50
C ALA A 182 -5.92 -10.97 -22.53
N MET A 183 -5.74 -12.28 -22.65
CA MET A 183 -4.81 -13.07 -21.82
C MET A 183 -3.32 -12.80 -22.12
N ASN A 184 -3.00 -12.04 -23.16
CA ASN A 184 -1.63 -11.88 -23.66
C ASN A 184 -0.85 -10.70 -23.05
N ARG A 185 -1.48 -9.88 -22.18
CA ARG A 185 -0.83 -8.73 -21.54
C ARG A 185 -0.14 -9.13 -20.23
N THR A 186 0.91 -9.92 -20.36
CA THR A 186 1.63 -10.58 -19.25
C THR A 186 2.97 -9.92 -18.89
N SER A 187 3.21 -8.69 -19.35
CA SER A 187 4.42 -7.93 -19.02
C SER A 187 4.24 -7.18 -17.70
N VAL A 188 5.24 -7.25 -16.83
CA VAL A 188 5.26 -6.55 -15.55
C VAL A 188 5.19 -5.03 -15.78
N GLY A 189 4.15 -4.37 -15.28
CA GLY A 189 3.96 -2.92 -15.36
C GLY A 189 2.93 -2.46 -16.40
N GLU A 190 2.72 -3.21 -17.49
CA GLU A 190 1.71 -2.89 -18.51
C GLU A 190 0.27 -3.01 -17.99
N GLN A 191 0.09 -3.73 -16.89
CA GLN A 191 -1.22 -3.99 -16.28
C GLN A 191 -1.70 -2.87 -15.37
N MET A 192 -0.78 -2.04 -14.86
CA MET A 192 -1.12 -0.97 -13.89
C MET A 192 -2.08 0.10 -14.44
N PRO A 193 -2.01 0.50 -15.72
CA PRO A 193 -2.99 1.40 -16.33
C PRO A 193 -4.18 0.69 -16.99
N CYS A 194 -4.30 -0.63 -16.85
CA CYS A 194 -5.40 -1.38 -17.45
C CYS A 194 -6.61 -1.47 -16.51
N ARG A 195 -7.81 -1.47 -17.11
CA ARG A 195 -9.07 -1.81 -16.46
C ARG A 195 -9.37 -3.31 -16.59
N LEU A 196 -10.21 -3.81 -15.69
CA LEU A 196 -10.78 -5.16 -15.81
C LEU A 196 -11.78 -5.19 -16.97
N ASP A 197 -11.61 -6.14 -17.89
CA ASP A 197 -12.51 -6.33 -19.03
C ASP A 197 -13.56 -7.41 -18.73
N LYS A 198 -13.10 -8.60 -18.31
CA LYS A 198 -13.94 -9.71 -17.87
C LYS A 198 -13.34 -10.41 -16.66
N ALA A 199 -14.19 -10.71 -15.69
CA ALA A 199 -13.90 -11.64 -14.61
C ALA A 199 -14.55 -12.99 -14.95
N GLY A 200 -13.75 -13.97 -15.37
CA GLY A 200 -14.19 -15.36 -15.39
C GLY A 200 -14.43 -15.80 -13.95
N LEU A 201 -15.70 -15.78 -13.52
CA LEU A 201 -16.22 -15.82 -12.14
C LEU A 201 -16.27 -14.45 -11.45
N VAL A 202 -17.49 -14.04 -11.07
CA VAL A 202 -17.75 -12.89 -10.21
C VAL A 202 -17.31 -13.25 -8.78
N TRP A 203 -16.06 -12.97 -8.46
CA TRP A 203 -15.57 -12.85 -7.08
C TRP A 203 -14.79 -11.54 -6.98
N ILE A 204 -15.51 -10.42 -6.91
CA ILE A 204 -14.90 -9.10 -6.76
C ILE A 204 -14.55 -8.88 -5.28
N ASN A 205 -13.33 -9.28 -4.90
CA ASN A 205 -12.31 -8.40 -4.35
C ASN A 205 -11.06 -9.22 -3.94
N MET A 206 -9.90 -8.75 -4.40
CA MET A 206 -8.60 -8.73 -3.71
C MET A 206 -8.32 -9.89 -2.72
N VAL A 207 -7.42 -10.81 -3.08
CA VAL A 207 -6.86 -11.82 -2.16
C VAL A 207 -7.97 -12.70 -1.54
N ILE A 208 -8.59 -13.56 -2.38
CA ILE A 208 -9.65 -14.46 -1.94
C ILE A 208 -9.05 -15.59 -1.11
N SER A 209 -9.58 -15.78 0.10
CA SER A 209 -9.31 -16.95 0.93
C SER A 209 -10.22 -18.10 0.53
N VAL A 210 -9.67 -19.15 -0.09
CA VAL A 210 -10.40 -20.43 -0.22
C VAL A 210 -10.25 -21.20 1.09
N LEU A 211 -11.32 -21.25 1.89
CA LEU A 211 -11.47 -22.19 2.99
C LEU A 211 -11.97 -23.52 2.41
N PHE A 212 -11.20 -24.59 2.58
CA PHE A 212 -11.68 -25.97 2.48
C PHE A 212 -12.07 -26.48 3.87
#